data_AF-A0AAP2BSL9-F1
#
_entry.id   AF-A0AAP2BSL9-F1
#
_cell.length_a   1.000
_cell.length_b   1.000
_cell.length_c   1.000
_cell.angle_alpha   90.00
_cell.angle_beta   90.00
_cell.angle_gamma   90.00
#
_symmetry.space_group_name_H-M   'P 1'
#
loop_
_entity.id
_entity.type
_entity.pdbx_description
1 polymer ?
#
loop_
_entity_poly.entity_id
_entity_poly.type
_entity_poly.pdbx_seq_one_letter_code
_entity_poly.pdbx_strand_id
1 'polypeptide(L)'
;MGIYVTRDDLLAADGSLVWTMAIDKATNQLDETKIATAIEDADAEINSFLSKRYQLPLNITTVPRPLHRVAVSIAIYWLSERDNQ
;
A
#
# COMPACT_ATOMS: atom_id res chain seq x y z
N MET A 1 11.19 -1.41 8.86
CA MET A 1 10.07 -0.97 8.01
C MET A 1 8.81 -1.09 8.84
N GLY A 2 8.09 0.01 9.07
CA GLY A 2 6.74 -0.05 9.62
C GLY A 2 5.79 -0.18 8.44
N ILE A 3 5.26 -1.39 8.21
CA ILE A 3 4.28 -1.65 7.16
C ILE A 3 2.93 -1.17 7.70
N TYR A 4 2.32 -0.16 7.05
CA TYR A 4 1.05 0.41 7.51
C TYR A 4 -0.18 -0.29 6.92
N VAL A 5 0.02 -1.02 5.83
CA VAL A 5 -1.02 -1.74 5.09
C VAL A 5 -0.42 -3.02 4.48
N THR A 6 -1.19 -4.10 4.46
CA THR A 6 -0.79 -5.36 3.83
C THR A 6 -1.55 -5.61 2.53
N ARG A 7 -1.09 -6.57 1.73
CA ARG A 7 -1.82 -7.03 0.54
C ARG A 7 -3.25 -7.47 0.89
N ASP A 8 -3.42 -8.20 1.98
CA ASP A 8 -4.74 -8.70 2.39
C ASP A 8 -5.66 -7.55 2.78
N ASP A 9 -5.14 -6.47 3.35
CA ASP A 9 -5.91 -5.26 3.61
C ASP A 9 -6.39 -4.59 2.32
N LEU A 10 -5.55 -4.55 1.27
CA LEU A 10 -5.93 -3.99 -0.04
C LEU A 10 -7.01 -4.86 -0.71
N LEU A 11 -6.84 -6.18 -0.66
CA LEU A 11 -7.83 -7.13 -1.19
C LEU A 11 -9.16 -7.08 -0.42
N ALA A 12 -9.10 -6.87 0.90
CA ALA A 12 -10.28 -6.70 1.73
C ALA A 12 -10.97 -5.36 1.50
N ALA A 13 -10.22 -4.30 1.14
CA ALA A 13 -10.76 -2.99 0.83
C ALA A 13 -11.49 -2.97 -0.52
N ASP A 14 -10.83 -3.43 -1.59
CA ASP A 14 -11.44 -3.60 -2.91
C ASP A 14 -10.65 -4.60 -3.77
N GLY A 15 -10.95 -5.88 -3.59
CA GLY A 15 -10.31 -6.95 -4.36
C GLY A 15 -10.51 -6.82 -5.87
N SER A 16 -11.69 -6.39 -6.34
CA SER A 16 -11.95 -6.26 -7.78
C SER A 16 -11.05 -5.21 -8.42
N LEU A 17 -10.86 -4.08 -7.73
CA LEU A 17 -9.99 -3.00 -8.17
C LEU A 17 -8.53 -3.45 -8.20
N VAL A 18 -8.05 -4.10 -7.12
CA VAL A 18 -6.68 -4.62 -7.03
C VAL A 18 -6.42 -5.64 -8.14
N TRP A 19 -7.35 -6.55 -8.40
CA TRP A 19 -7.25 -7.50 -9.51
C TRP A 19 -7.24 -6.81 -10.88
N THR A 20 -7.96 -5.70 -11.04
CA THR A 20 -7.93 -4.96 -12.32
C THR A 20 -6.57 -4.30 -12.54
N MET A 21 -6.00 -3.68 -11.50
CA MET A 21 -4.78 -2.86 -11.59
C MET A 21 -3.47 -3.65 -11.50
N ALA A 22 -3.50 -4.81 -10.85
CA ALA A 22 -2.31 -5.59 -10.53
C ALA A 22 -2.27 -6.96 -11.19
N ILE A 23 -3.13 -7.26 -12.17
CA ILE A 23 -3.05 -8.53 -12.90
C ILE A 23 -1.89 -8.51 -13.89
N ASP A 24 -1.06 -9.55 -13.83
CA ASP A 24 -0.10 -9.87 -14.87
C ASP A 24 -0.84 -10.64 -15.98
N LYS A 25 -0.91 -10.04 -17.17
CA LYS A 25 -1.59 -10.61 -18.34
C LYS A 25 -0.89 -11.86 -18.89
N ALA A 26 0.39 -12.06 -18.60
CA ALA A 26 1.14 -13.23 -19.06
C ALA A 26 0.86 -14.46 -18.20
N THR A 27 0.74 -14.29 -16.89
CA THR A 27 0.52 -15.38 -15.93
C THR A 27 -0.93 -15.51 -15.47
N ASN A 28 -1.76 -14.50 -15.74
CA ASN A 28 -3.14 -14.37 -15.27
C ASN A 28 -3.25 -14.45 -13.73
N GLN A 29 -2.24 -13.93 -13.04
CA GLN A 29 -2.12 -13.88 -11.59
C GLN A 29 -1.87 -12.45 -11.13
N LEU A 30 -2.08 -12.18 -9.84
CA LEU A 30 -1.70 -10.89 -9.25
C LEU A 30 -0.19 -10.75 -9.24
N ASP A 31 0.31 -9.65 -9.79
CA ASP A 31 1.71 -9.24 -9.71
C ASP A 31 2.01 -8.78 -8.28
N GLU A 32 2.55 -9.72 -7.49
CA GLU A 32 2.93 -9.47 -6.10
C GLU A 32 4.04 -8.41 -6.00
N THR A 33 4.89 -8.27 -7.01
CA THR A 33 5.94 -7.25 -7.03
C THR A 33 5.33 -5.86 -7.19
N LYS A 34 4.39 -5.71 -8.13
CA LYS A 34 3.67 -4.44 -8.33
C LYS A 34 2.92 -4.00 -7.07
N ILE A 35 2.28 -4.94 -6.37
CA ILE A 35 1.60 -4.68 -5.09
C ILE A 35 2.61 -4.30 -4.00
N ALA A 36 3.71 -5.04 -3.87
CA ALA A 36 4.74 -4.75 -2.86
C ALA A 36 5.34 -3.35 -3.05
N THR A 37 5.70 -2.98 -4.28
CA THR A 37 6.23 -1.65 -4.59
C THR A 37 5.20 -0.55 -4.31
N ALA A 38 3.91 -0.79 -4.56
CA ALA A 38 2.86 0.17 -4.21
C ALA A 38 2.73 0.42 -2.71
N ILE A 39 2.86 -0.63 -1.91
CA ILE A 39 2.87 -0.53 -0.45
C ILE A 39 4.13 0.21 0.02
N GLU A 40 5.31 -0.10 -0.54
CA GLU A 40 6.56 0.55 -0.19
C GLU A 40 6.54 2.06 -0.48
N ASP A 41 6.02 2.47 -1.63
CA ASP A 41 5.90 3.89 -1.98
C ASP A 41 4.88 4.61 -1.09
N ALA A 42 3.76 3.96 -0.76
CA ALA A 42 2.78 4.48 0.19
C ALA A 42 3.39 4.66 1.59
N ASP A 43 4.16 3.67 2.06
CA ASP A 43 4.85 3.73 3.34
C ASP A 43 5.92 4.84 3.34
N ALA A 44 6.69 4.99 2.26
CA ALA A 44 7.69 6.04 2.11
C ALA A 44 7.05 7.43 2.16
N GLU A 45 5.92 7.62 1.46
CA GLU A 45 5.17 8.87 1.47
C GLU A 45 4.64 9.19 2.87
N ILE A 46 3.99 8.24 3.55
CA ILE A 46 3.50 8.40 4.93
C ILE A 46 4.65 8.73 5.89
N ASN A 47 5.78 8.04 5.76
CA ASN A 47 6.98 8.27 6.58
C ASN A 47 7.54 9.69 6.39
N SER A 48 7.43 10.27 5.20
CA SER A 48 7.83 11.66 4.95
C SER A 48 7.03 12.68 5.79
N PHE A 49 5.76 12.38 6.09
CA PHE A 49 4.93 13.22 6.96
C PHE A 49 5.20 12.95 8.44
N LEU A 50 5.31 11.68 8.82
CA LEU A 50 5.50 11.27 10.21
C LEU A 50 6.87 11.67 10.77
N SER A 51 7.93 11.58 9.96
CA SER A 51 9.31 11.94 10.35
C SER A 51 9.46 13.39 10.84
N LYS A 52 8.52 14.28 10.49
CA LYS A 52 8.51 15.67 10.97
C LYS A 52 8.19 15.79 12.46
N ARG A 53 7.54 14.79 13.06
CA ARG A 53 7.05 14.83 14.45
C ARG A 53 7.37 13.59 15.28
N TYR A 54 7.60 12.45 14.63
CA TYR A 54 7.83 11.16 15.26
C TYR A 54 9.16 10.57 14.81
N GLN A 55 9.81 9.85 15.71
CA GLN A 55 10.98 9.06 15.36
C GLN A 55 10.52 7.78 14.63
N LEU A 56 11.16 7.49 13.49
CA LEU A 56 10.86 6.31 12.68
C LEU A 56 11.90 5.19 12.95
N PRO A 57 11.49 3.91 12.86
CA PRO A 57 10.11 3.45 12.65
C PRO A 57 9.23 3.74 13.88
N LEU A 58 7.93 3.92 13.65
CA LEU A 58 6.98 4.10 14.75
C LEU A 58 7.05 2.91 15.71
N ASN A 59 7.29 3.17 17.00
CA ASN A 59 7.27 2.12 18.02
C ASN A 59 5.83 1.87 18.51
N ILE A 60 5.02 1.25 17.66
CA ILE A 60 3.61 0.95 17.92
C ILE A 60 3.35 -0.54 17.76
N THR A 61 2.52 -1.11 18.64
CA THR A 61 2.10 -2.52 18.57
C THR A 61 0.90 -2.74 17.66
N THR A 62 0.16 -1.67 17.33
CA THR A 62 -1.02 -1.74 16.46
C THR A 62 -1.11 -0.45 15.65
N VAL A 63 -1.29 -0.59 14.33
CA VAL A 63 -1.48 0.54 13.43
C VAL A 63 -2.83 1.19 13.73
N PRO A 64 -2.89 2.49 14.07
CA PRO A 64 -4.16 3.17 14.28
C PRO A 64 -5.03 3.15 13.02
N ARG A 65 -6.34 2.90 13.16
CA ARG A 65 -7.28 2.86 12.03
C ARG A 65 -7.16 4.04 11.05
N PRO A 66 -6.98 5.31 11.48
CA PRO A 66 -6.83 6.41 10.54
C PRO A 66 -5.58 6.28 9.66
N LEU A 67 -4.47 5.81 10.25
CA LEU A 67 -3.21 5.62 9.52
C LEU A 67 -3.34 4.47 8.52
N HIS A 68 -3.95 3.36 8.94
CA HIS A 68 -4.26 2.22 8.07
C HIS A 68 -5.15 2.64 6.89
N ARG A 69 -6.23 3.38 7.15
CA ARG A 69 -7.14 3.87 6.10
C ARG A 69 -6.41 4.75 5.08
N VAL A 70 -5.53 5.64 5.52
CA VAL A 70 -4.75 6.50 4.63
C VAL A 70 -3.75 5.67 3.82
N ALA A 71 -3.07 4.71 4.45
CA ALA A 71 -2.15 3.80 3.77
C ALA A 71 -2.84 2.99 2.67
N VAL A 72 -4.04 2.46 2.92
CA VAL A 72 -4.87 1.80 1.90
C VAL A 72 -5.16 2.73 0.72
N SER A 73 -5.61 3.96 0.99
CA SER A 73 -5.93 4.92 -0.09
C SER A 73 -4.71 5.30 -0.93
N ILE A 74 -3.55 5.55 -0.31
CA ILE A 74 -2.32 5.91 -1.02
C ILE A 74 -1.77 4.71 -1.80
N ALA A 75 -1.80 3.50 -1.24
CA ALA A 75 -1.35 2.30 -1.94
C ALA A 75 -2.22 1.99 -3.18
N ILE A 76 -3.55 2.17 -3.10
CA ILE A 76 -4.45 2.03 -4.26
C ILE A 76 -4.14 3.10 -5.32
N TYR A 77 -3.87 4.34 -4.90
CA TYR A 77 -3.46 5.41 -5.83
C TYR A 77 -2.17 5.02 -6.58
N TRP A 78 -1.15 4.56 -5.87
CA TRP A 78 0.10 4.13 -6.48
C TRP A 78 -0.07 2.89 -7.38
N LEU A 79 -0.97 1.96 -7.03
CA LEU A 79 -1.33 0.84 -7.90
C LEU A 79 -1.95 1.32 -9.22
N SER A 80 -2.88 2.27 -9.14
CA SER A 80 -3.54 2.85 -10.31
C SER A 80 -2.56 3.59 -11.21
N GLU A 81 -1.65 4.38 -10.64
CA GLU A 81 -0.64 5.12 -11.40
C GLU A 81 0.24 4.16 -12.22
N ARG A 82 0.64 3.02 -11.62
CA ARG A 82 1.43 1.98 -12.29
C ARG A 82 0.64 1.11 -13.26
N ASP A 83 -0.69 1.14 -13.22
CA ASP A 83 -1.51 0.49 -14.24
C ASP A 83 -1.60 1.31 -15.53
N ASN A 84 -1.47 2.64 -15.42
CA ASN A 84 -1.46 3.56 -16.56
C ASN A 84 -0.09 3.68 -17.26
N GLN A 85 0.98 3.09 -16.71
CA GLN A 85 2.34 3.08 -17.28
C GLN A 85 2.60 1.79 -18.07
#